data_AF-A0A7S4FPI0-F1
#
_entry.id   AF-A0A7S4FPI0-F1
#
_cell.length_a   1.000
_cell.length_b   1.000
_cell.length_c   1.000
_cell.angle_alpha   90.00
_cell.angle_beta   90.00
_cell.angle_gamma   90.00
#
_symmetry.space_group_name_H-M   'P 1'
#
loop_
_entity.id
_entity.type
_entity.pdbx_description
1 polymer ?
#
loop_
_entity_poly.entity_id
_entity_poly.type
_entity_poly.pdbx_seq_one_letter_code
_entity_poly.pdbx_strand_id
1 'polypeptide(L)'
;MRRRKHKKINNEEALEDAGVVVDQELNENNPEQVEKVLNALCKGSIFYSHKDSRFGKDHLLKLQLHESKMWLEISHPKPEKGFAKTFAKTTSAVAQEPSKQYLFIVDVHDLVKGQAAFKRAKDIRRYQAFSLSILYTQDLAGERDTMQLDLYLAETSSSADAIVQAWTKGLDYLKERSLELFYINPMKILLEKGWLEASSHLRKIQAHALESWLRNRNLNVTKKQVKRYLQDYDADFSGSLDSIQFHKLVLDLSRSKRINDIFEE
;
A
#
# COMPACT_ATOMS: atom_id res chain seq x y z
N MET A 1 16.35 -28.41 28.29
CA MET A 1 15.46 -27.38 27.70
C MET A 1 15.66 -27.35 26.18
N ARG A 2 14.66 -27.75 25.39
CA ARG A 2 14.73 -27.69 23.92
C ARG A 2 14.42 -26.27 23.45
N ARG A 3 15.41 -25.57 22.88
CA ARG A 3 15.21 -24.28 22.19
C ARG A 3 14.24 -24.51 21.02
N ARG A 4 13.09 -23.84 21.03
CA ARG A 4 12.16 -23.84 19.90
C ARG A 4 12.85 -23.13 18.73
N LYS A 5 13.13 -23.87 17.65
CA LYS A 5 13.51 -23.26 16.37
C LYS A 5 12.30 -22.45 15.92
N HIS A 6 12.40 -21.13 15.94
CA HIS A 6 11.44 -20.28 15.27
C HIS A 6 11.50 -20.63 13.78
N LYS A 7 10.33 -21.00 13.23
CA LYS A 7 10.15 -21.28 11.80
C LYS A 7 10.54 -20.01 11.05
N LYS A 8 11.49 -20.11 10.10
CA LYS A 8 12.05 -18.99 9.32
C LYS A 8 10.91 -18.09 8.83
N ILE A 9 11.00 -16.79 9.09
CA ILE A 9 10.13 -15.82 8.43
C ILE A 9 10.48 -15.84 6.94
N ASN A 10 9.46 -15.89 6.09
CA ASN A 10 9.51 -16.21 4.65
C ASN A 10 10.16 -15.12 3.76
N ASN A 11 11.03 -14.27 4.32
CA ASN A 11 11.61 -13.13 3.61
C ASN A 11 12.83 -13.53 2.76
N GLU A 12 13.62 -14.49 3.23
CA GLU A 12 14.82 -14.99 2.52
C GLU A 12 14.46 -15.76 1.25
N GLU A 13 13.46 -16.64 1.35
CA GLU A 13 12.97 -17.48 0.25
C GLU A 13 12.52 -16.62 -0.95
N ALA A 14 11.90 -15.46 -0.71
CA ALA A 14 11.49 -14.55 -1.76
C ALA A 14 12.67 -13.97 -2.57
N LEU A 15 13.80 -13.64 -1.91
CA LEU A 15 15.01 -13.14 -2.57
C LEU A 15 15.81 -14.26 -3.24
N GLU A 16 15.93 -15.42 -2.57
CA GLU A 16 16.63 -16.60 -3.08
C GLU A 16 15.96 -17.12 -4.37
N ASP A 17 14.63 -17.28 -4.34
CA ASP A 17 13.87 -17.68 -5.51
C ASP A 17 13.94 -16.67 -6.67
N ALA A 18 14.09 -15.38 -6.35
CA ALA A 18 14.21 -14.33 -7.35
C ALA A 18 15.65 -14.20 -7.89
N GLY A 19 16.60 -14.97 -7.34
CA GLY A 19 18.00 -14.95 -7.75
C GLY A 19 18.70 -13.60 -7.48
N VAL A 20 18.25 -12.87 -6.44
CA VAL A 20 18.86 -11.59 -6.05
C VAL A 20 20.16 -11.85 -5.29
N VAL A 21 21.27 -11.37 -5.84
CA VAL A 21 22.57 -11.43 -5.16
C VAL A 21 22.66 -10.28 -4.14
N VAL A 22 22.72 -10.67 -2.86
CA VAL A 22 22.63 -9.80 -1.68
C VAL A 22 23.69 -8.69 -1.62
N ASP A 23 24.86 -8.87 -2.23
CA ASP A 23 26.01 -7.96 -2.09
C ASP A 23 26.26 -7.03 -3.29
N GLN A 24 25.40 -7.04 -4.31
CA GLN A 24 25.55 -6.14 -5.46
C GLN A 24 24.67 -4.91 -5.33
N GLU A 25 25.27 -3.72 -5.49
CA GLU A 25 24.46 -2.53 -5.69
C GLU A 25 23.56 -2.71 -6.93
N LEU A 26 22.26 -2.44 -6.79
CA LEU A 26 21.36 -2.33 -7.95
C LEU A 26 22.00 -1.38 -8.96
N ASN A 27 22.35 -1.91 -10.13
CA ASN A 27 22.66 -1.09 -11.29
C ASN A 27 21.34 -0.85 -12.01
N GLU A 28 20.79 0.35 -11.89
CA GLU A 28 19.52 0.74 -12.53
C GLU A 28 19.57 0.66 -14.06
N ASN A 29 20.78 0.65 -14.64
CA ASN A 29 20.99 0.43 -16.07
C ASN A 29 21.00 -1.06 -16.46
N ASN A 30 20.90 -1.98 -15.50
CA ASN A 30 20.79 -3.41 -15.74
C ASN A 30 19.32 -3.86 -15.56
N PRO A 31 18.53 -3.96 -16.64
CA PRO A 31 17.11 -4.26 -16.57
C PRO A 31 16.81 -5.62 -15.91
N GLU A 32 17.67 -6.62 -16.10
CA GLU A 32 17.50 -7.95 -15.49
C GLU A 32 17.65 -7.90 -13.96
N GLN A 33 18.55 -7.06 -13.46
CA GLN A 33 18.75 -6.90 -12.02
C GLN A 33 17.57 -6.17 -11.37
N VAL A 34 17.04 -5.14 -12.04
CA VAL A 34 15.84 -4.42 -11.62
C VAL A 34 14.64 -5.36 -11.58
N GLU A 35 14.41 -6.13 -12.65
CA GLU A 35 13.28 -7.07 -12.74
C GLU A 35 13.31 -8.12 -11.61
N LYS A 36 14.50 -8.67 -11.29
CA LYS A 36 14.65 -9.61 -10.17
C LYS A 36 14.27 -8.98 -8.82
N VAL A 37 14.71 -7.74 -8.57
CA VAL A 37 14.36 -7.03 -7.34
C VAL A 37 12.85 -6.78 -7.27
N LEU A 38 12.24 -6.26 -8.33
CA LEU A 38 10.80 -6.00 -8.38
C LEU A 38 9.97 -7.29 -8.19
N ASN A 39 10.38 -8.39 -8.82
CA ASN A 39 9.76 -9.69 -8.62
C ASN A 39 9.82 -10.17 -7.17
N ALA A 40 10.94 -9.94 -6.47
CA ALA A 40 11.05 -10.24 -5.05
C ALA A 40 10.08 -9.39 -4.21
N LEU A 41 9.98 -8.08 -4.50
CA LEU A 41 9.04 -7.18 -3.81
C LEU A 41 7.57 -7.57 -4.05
N CYS A 42 7.26 -8.11 -5.24
CA CYS A 42 5.92 -8.61 -5.59
C CYS A 42 5.50 -9.86 -4.80
N LYS A 43 6.45 -10.68 -4.33
CA LYS A 43 6.17 -11.79 -3.39
C LYS A 43 5.83 -11.26 -1.99
N GLY A 44 6.44 -10.14 -1.65
CA GLY A 44 6.24 -9.39 -0.41
C GLY A 44 7.13 -9.85 0.73
N SER A 45 7.27 -8.99 1.73
CA SER A 45 8.10 -9.23 2.91
C SER A 45 7.39 -8.79 4.18
N ILE A 46 7.73 -9.42 5.29
CA ILE A 46 7.15 -9.16 6.60
C ILE A 46 8.07 -8.23 7.39
N PHE A 47 7.50 -7.14 7.91
CA PHE A 47 8.13 -6.13 8.74
C PHE A 47 7.35 -5.93 10.03
N TYR A 48 8.02 -5.39 11.04
CA TYR A 48 7.37 -4.75 12.18
C TYR A 48 7.26 -3.26 11.90
N SER A 49 6.07 -2.67 12.05
CA SER A 49 5.94 -1.23 12.17
C SER A 49 6.26 -0.78 13.59
N HIS A 50 7.02 0.31 13.74
CA HIS A 50 7.33 0.87 15.04
C HIS A 50 6.38 2.00 15.41
N LYS A 51 5.74 1.91 16.59
CA LYS A 51 4.85 2.97 17.16
C LYS A 51 4.01 3.66 16.09
N ASP A 52 3.40 2.86 15.23
CA ASP A 52 2.49 3.35 14.23
C ASP A 52 1.41 4.16 14.96
N SER A 53 1.28 5.45 14.59
CA SER A 53 0.41 6.42 15.26
C SER A 53 -1.04 5.92 15.38
N ARG A 54 -1.41 4.99 14.51
CA ARG A 54 -2.72 4.35 14.45
C ARG A 54 -2.95 3.31 15.55
N PHE A 55 -1.90 2.71 16.09
CA PHE A 55 -2.01 1.57 17.00
C PHE A 55 -1.26 1.71 18.34
N GLY A 56 -0.31 2.64 18.44
CA GLY A 56 0.42 2.95 19.68
C GLY A 56 1.36 1.84 20.19
N LYS A 57 1.53 0.75 19.42
CA LYS A 57 2.45 -0.37 19.66
C LYS A 57 3.06 -0.82 18.33
N ASP A 58 3.97 -1.79 18.38
CA ASP A 58 4.57 -2.36 17.19
C ASP A 58 3.66 -3.44 16.58
N HIS A 59 3.46 -3.40 15.25
CA HIS A 59 2.58 -4.33 14.53
C HIS A 59 3.32 -5.11 13.46
N LEU A 60 2.96 -6.38 13.30
CA LEU A 60 3.46 -7.17 12.18
C LEU A 60 2.66 -6.83 10.92
N LEU A 61 3.37 -6.39 9.89
CA LEU A 61 2.83 -6.03 8.58
C LEU A 61 3.52 -6.83 7.48
N LYS A 62 2.74 -7.26 6.49
CA LYS A 62 3.24 -7.74 5.20
C LYS A 62 3.15 -6.58 4.20
N LEU A 63 4.29 -6.23 3.63
CA LEU A 63 4.40 -5.33 2.49
C LEU A 63 4.46 -6.17 1.21
N GLN A 64 3.71 -5.77 0.18
CA GLN A 64 3.71 -6.43 -1.11
C GLN A 64 3.56 -5.42 -2.24
N LEU A 65 4.50 -5.41 -3.17
CA LEU A 65 4.45 -4.55 -4.34
C LEU A 65 3.44 -5.09 -5.38
N HIS A 66 2.71 -4.18 -6.02
CA HIS A 66 1.96 -4.47 -7.24
C HIS A 66 2.48 -3.58 -8.37
N GLU A 67 3.53 -4.04 -9.04
CA GLU A 67 4.28 -3.26 -10.03
C GLU A 67 3.39 -2.70 -11.15
N SER A 68 2.52 -3.53 -11.74
CA SER A 68 1.63 -3.10 -12.84
C SER A 68 0.64 -2.00 -12.45
N LYS A 69 0.41 -1.83 -11.15
CA LYS A 69 -0.51 -0.84 -10.58
C LYS A 69 0.19 0.28 -9.83
N MET A 70 1.52 0.21 -9.72
CA MET A 70 2.37 1.20 -9.04
C MET A 70 1.89 1.52 -7.62
N TRP A 71 1.54 0.49 -6.85
CA TRP A 71 1.19 0.63 -5.44
C TRP A 71 1.86 -0.42 -4.55
N LEU A 72 1.97 -0.07 -3.27
CA LEU A 72 2.40 -0.92 -2.18
C LEU A 72 1.18 -1.34 -1.35
N GLU A 73 0.90 -2.65 -1.30
CA GLU A 73 -0.09 -3.21 -0.38
C GLU A 73 0.55 -3.46 0.99
N ILE A 74 -0.09 -2.93 2.03
CA ILE A 74 0.28 -3.09 3.43
C ILE A 74 -0.86 -3.85 4.10
N SER A 75 -0.58 -5.01 4.68
CA SER A 75 -1.62 -5.85 5.28
C SER A 75 -1.11 -6.56 6.52
N HIS A 76 -2.02 -7.03 7.37
CA HIS A 76 -1.62 -7.96 8.42
C HIS A 76 -1.36 -9.34 7.81
N PRO A 77 -0.24 -10.01 8.17
CA PRO A 77 -0.01 -11.37 7.72
C PRO A 77 -1.14 -12.27 8.22
N LYS A 78 -1.70 -13.09 7.33
CA LYS A 78 -2.72 -14.06 7.72
C LYS A 78 -2.12 -14.99 8.78
N PRO A 79 -2.81 -15.25 9.90
CA PRO A 79 -2.33 -16.24 10.85
C PRO A 79 -2.25 -17.58 10.13
N GLU A 80 -1.03 -18.11 9.94
CA GLU A 80 -0.87 -19.47 9.44
C GLU A 80 -1.63 -20.43 10.38
N LYS A 81 -2.26 -21.46 9.82
CA LYS A 81 -2.90 -22.56 10.57
C LYS A 81 -1.86 -23.23 11.47
N GLY A 82 -1.65 -22.68 12.67
CA GLY A 82 -0.59 -23.09 13.61
C GLY A 82 -0.12 -21.97 14.54
N PHE A 83 -0.23 -20.70 14.13
CA PHE A 83 0.19 -19.53 14.93
C PHE A 83 -0.89 -18.98 15.88
N ALA A 84 -2.14 -19.39 15.68
CA ALA A 84 -3.30 -18.89 16.44
C ALA A 84 -3.22 -19.14 17.96
N LYS A 85 -2.45 -20.12 18.43
CA LYS A 85 -2.42 -20.49 19.86
C LYS A 85 -1.50 -19.61 20.72
N THR A 86 -0.55 -18.89 20.14
CA THR A 86 0.36 -18.00 20.88
C THR A 86 0.02 -16.52 20.74
N PHE A 87 -0.64 -16.12 19.65
CA PHE A 87 -1.08 -14.73 19.46
C PHE A 87 -2.34 -14.37 20.28
N ALA A 88 -3.22 -15.35 20.56
CA ALA A 88 -4.46 -15.12 21.29
C ALA A 88 -4.30 -14.76 22.77
N LYS A 89 -3.08 -14.77 23.33
CA LYS A 89 -2.84 -14.49 24.77
C LYS A 89 -2.37 -13.06 25.08
N THR A 90 -2.04 -12.25 24.09
CA THR A 90 -1.52 -10.88 24.30
C THR A 90 -2.37 -9.77 23.69
N THR A 91 -3.38 -10.09 22.90
CA THR A 91 -4.28 -9.09 22.30
C THR A 91 -5.72 -9.43 22.60
N SER A 92 -6.21 -8.97 23.75
CA SER A 92 -7.63 -8.76 23.97
C SER A 92 -8.04 -7.47 23.25
N ALA A 93 -8.27 -7.56 21.95
CA ALA A 93 -8.96 -6.53 21.19
C ALA A 93 -9.52 -7.17 19.93
N VAL A 94 -10.85 -7.17 19.85
CA VAL A 94 -11.74 -7.24 18.68
C VAL A 94 -11.08 -7.74 17.38
N ALA A 95 -11.57 -8.87 16.87
CA ALA A 95 -11.31 -9.33 15.51
C ALA A 95 -11.86 -8.33 14.49
N GLN A 96 -11.12 -7.24 14.25
CA GLN A 96 -11.25 -6.43 13.04
C GLN A 96 -10.71 -7.27 11.89
N GLU A 97 -11.45 -7.34 10.78
CA GLU A 97 -10.93 -7.91 9.54
C GLU A 97 -9.56 -7.30 9.25
N PRO A 98 -8.60 -8.08 8.71
CA PRO A 98 -7.28 -7.55 8.37
C PRO A 98 -7.45 -6.47 7.31
N SER A 99 -7.47 -5.20 7.74
CA SER A 99 -7.58 -4.07 6.85
C SER A 99 -6.34 -4.04 5.98
N LYS A 100 -6.56 -4.17 4.67
CA LYS A 100 -5.51 -3.88 3.70
C LYS A 100 -5.44 -2.37 3.56
N GLN A 101 -4.24 -1.87 3.40
CA GLN A 101 -3.96 -0.48 3.08
C GLN A 101 -3.09 -0.46 1.85
N TYR A 102 -3.22 0.60 1.08
CA TYR A 102 -2.50 0.74 -0.16
C TYR A 102 -1.88 2.12 -0.21
N LEU A 103 -0.61 2.15 -0.58
CA LEU A 103 0.16 3.35 -0.77
C LEU A 103 0.55 3.45 -2.24
N PHE A 104 0.14 4.51 -2.92
CA PHE A 104 0.61 4.75 -4.28
C PHE A 104 2.08 5.14 -4.26
N ILE A 105 2.87 4.56 -5.16
CA ILE A 105 4.30 4.85 -5.22
C ILE A 105 4.56 6.31 -5.57
N VAL A 106 3.68 6.94 -6.35
CA VAL A 106 3.76 8.38 -6.69
C VAL A 106 3.58 9.29 -5.46
N ASP A 107 2.93 8.80 -4.40
CA ASP A 107 2.72 9.56 -3.17
C ASP A 107 3.91 9.40 -2.19
N VAL A 108 4.92 8.58 -2.52
CA VAL A 108 6.14 8.39 -1.73
C VAL A 108 7.14 9.50 -2.07
N HIS A 109 7.56 10.24 -1.04
CA HIS A 109 8.51 11.34 -1.18
C HIS A 109 9.94 10.89 -0.96
N ASP A 110 10.15 10.14 0.13
CA ASP A 110 11.48 9.79 0.60
C ASP A 110 11.50 8.41 1.25
N LEU A 111 12.65 7.75 1.12
CA LEU A 111 12.93 6.43 1.66
C LEU A 111 14.21 6.52 2.48
N VAL A 112 14.07 6.40 3.79
CA VAL A 112 15.20 6.49 4.70
C VAL A 112 15.50 5.10 5.22
N LYS A 113 16.69 4.58 4.95
CA LYS A 113 17.14 3.30 5.51
C LYS A 113 18.10 3.48 6.68
N GLY A 114 18.29 2.41 7.43
CA GLY A 114 19.38 2.32 8.38
C GLY A 114 19.18 3.21 9.62
N GLN A 115 20.29 3.63 10.22
CA GLN A 115 20.29 4.50 11.41
C GLN A 115 19.55 5.84 11.21
N ALA A 116 19.40 6.28 9.96
CA ALA A 116 18.71 7.52 9.64
C ALA A 116 17.17 7.39 9.78
N ALA A 117 16.61 6.20 9.56
CA ALA A 117 15.16 5.90 9.64
C ALA A 117 14.60 6.16 11.06
N PHE A 118 15.42 5.93 12.08
CA PHE A 118 15.01 5.90 13.48
C PHE A 118 15.85 6.77 14.40
N LYS A 119 16.34 7.94 13.93
CA LYS A 119 17.26 8.81 14.68
C LYS A 119 16.81 9.10 16.13
N ARG A 120 15.50 9.15 16.39
CA ARG A 120 14.91 9.48 17.70
C ARG A 120 14.41 8.28 18.52
N ALA A 121 14.29 7.09 17.93
CA ALA A 121 13.74 5.91 18.60
C ALA A 121 14.85 5.09 19.28
N LYS A 122 15.13 5.41 20.55
CA LYS A 122 16.21 4.78 21.33
C LYS A 122 15.97 3.29 21.61
N ASP A 123 14.72 2.88 21.69
CA ASP A 123 14.25 1.52 22.03
C ASP A 123 14.47 0.49 20.92
N ILE A 124 14.65 0.94 19.68
CA ILE A 124 14.87 0.08 18.51
C ILE A 124 16.25 0.25 17.86
N ARG A 125 17.22 0.85 18.59
CA ARG A 125 18.61 1.03 18.12
C ARG A 125 19.26 -0.25 17.58
N ARG A 126 18.96 -1.41 18.18
CA ARG A 126 19.49 -2.71 17.75
C ARG A 126 19.00 -3.16 16.37
N TYR A 127 17.89 -2.59 15.89
CA TYR A 127 17.29 -2.91 14.61
C TYR A 127 17.57 -1.84 13.54
N GLN A 128 18.28 -0.76 13.90
CA GLN A 128 18.55 0.36 13.00
C GLN A 128 19.30 -0.07 11.74
N ALA A 129 20.07 -1.15 11.73
CA ALA A 129 20.71 -1.61 10.49
C ALA A 129 19.70 -2.19 9.48
N PHE A 130 18.56 -2.69 9.97
CA PHE A 130 17.57 -3.44 9.18
C PHE A 130 16.21 -2.72 9.18
N SER A 131 16.28 -1.41 9.01
CA SER A 131 15.15 -0.52 9.21
C SER A 131 14.92 0.39 8.02
N LEU A 132 13.66 0.65 7.70
CA LEU A 132 13.18 1.42 6.57
C LEU A 132 12.06 2.35 7.04
N SER A 133 12.19 3.64 6.74
CA SER A 133 11.11 4.61 6.90
C SER A 133 10.66 5.07 5.53
N ILE A 134 9.35 5.03 5.30
CA ILE A 134 8.70 5.51 4.08
C ILE A 134 7.98 6.80 4.43
N LEU A 135 8.38 7.92 3.82
CA LEU A 135 7.68 9.19 3.93
C LEU A 135 6.75 9.35 2.73
N TYR A 136 5.48 9.63 2.97
CA TYR A 136 4.47 9.70 1.92
C TYR A 136 3.35 10.69 2.24
N THR A 137 2.58 11.11 1.25
CA THR A 137 1.35 11.88 1.48
C THR A 137 0.14 10.97 1.52
N GLN A 138 -0.75 11.22 2.46
CA GLN A 138 -2.07 10.60 2.50
C GLN A 138 -3.15 11.68 2.47
N ASP A 139 -4.12 11.52 1.57
CA ASP A 139 -5.32 12.35 1.54
C ASP A 139 -6.29 11.81 2.62
N LEU A 140 -6.43 12.53 3.74
CA LEU A 140 -7.36 12.21 4.82
C LEU A 140 -8.45 13.28 4.89
N ALA A 141 -9.69 12.90 4.58
CA ALA A 141 -10.85 13.81 4.65
C ALA A 141 -10.69 15.14 3.87
N GLY A 142 -9.90 15.14 2.80
CA GLY A 142 -9.64 16.35 1.98
C GLY A 142 -8.42 17.16 2.42
N GLU A 143 -7.75 16.78 3.50
CA GLU A 143 -6.46 17.36 3.93
C GLU A 143 -5.30 16.46 3.51
N ARG A 144 -4.22 17.10 3.05
CA ARG A 144 -2.99 16.42 2.64
C ARG A 144 -1.98 16.45 3.77
N ASP A 145 -1.82 15.30 4.42
CA ASP A 145 -0.84 15.14 5.49
C ASP A 145 0.35 14.30 5.03
N THR A 146 1.54 14.73 5.45
CA THR A 146 2.75 13.92 5.33
C THR A 146 2.78 12.89 6.45
N MET A 147 2.80 11.63 6.06
CA MET A 147 2.85 10.47 6.92
C MET A 147 4.23 9.82 6.88
N GLN A 148 4.57 9.08 7.94
CA GLN A 148 5.79 8.31 8.02
C GLN A 148 5.43 6.88 8.47
N LEU A 149 5.77 5.89 7.64
CA LEU A 149 5.68 4.48 7.97
C LEU A 149 7.06 3.94 8.31
N ASP A 150 7.23 3.67 9.60
CA ASP A 150 8.48 3.24 10.20
C ASP A 150 8.51 1.72 10.34
N LEU A 151 9.42 1.05 9.64
CA LEU A 151 9.51 -0.40 9.52
C LEU A 151 10.87 -0.95 9.95
N TYR A 152 10.87 -2.13 10.57
CA TYR A 152 12.10 -2.85 10.87
C TYR A 152 11.91 -4.37 10.77
N LEU A 153 12.99 -5.09 10.47
CA LEU A 153 13.02 -6.54 10.54
C LEU A 153 13.43 -6.99 11.94
N ALA A 154 12.63 -7.85 12.58
CA ALA A 154 13.00 -8.41 13.89
C ALA A 154 14.08 -9.49 13.79
N GLU A 155 14.28 -10.07 12.61
CA GLU A 155 15.33 -11.06 12.37
C GLU A 155 16.67 -10.36 12.09
N THR A 156 17.70 -10.80 12.82
CA THR A 156 19.10 -10.50 12.57
C THR A 156 19.70 -11.51 11.58
N SER A 157 18.95 -11.87 10.53
CA SER A 157 19.48 -12.76 9.50
C SER A 157 20.61 -12.06 8.76
N SER A 158 21.56 -12.83 8.21
CA SER A 158 22.62 -12.28 7.36
C SER A 158 22.07 -11.58 6.12
N SER A 159 20.80 -11.81 5.78
CA SER A 159 20.07 -11.29 4.63
C SER A 159 19.21 -10.05 4.95
N ALA A 160 19.09 -9.63 6.22
CA ALA A 160 18.18 -8.56 6.61
C ALA A 160 18.53 -7.21 5.96
N ASP A 161 19.82 -6.91 5.83
CA ASP A 161 20.29 -5.72 5.10
C ASP A 161 19.92 -5.80 3.61
N ALA A 162 20.10 -6.97 3.00
CA ALA A 162 19.74 -7.23 1.61
C ALA A 162 18.26 -6.97 1.33
N ILE A 163 17.39 -7.43 2.22
CA ILE A 163 15.94 -7.25 2.10
C ILE A 163 15.62 -5.76 2.14
N VAL A 164 16.13 -5.04 3.15
CA VAL A 164 15.89 -3.59 3.27
C VAL A 164 16.46 -2.83 2.08
N GLN A 165 17.65 -3.19 1.61
CA GLN A 165 18.26 -2.58 0.44
C GLN A 165 17.45 -2.84 -0.83
N ALA A 166 16.95 -4.06 -1.04
CA ALA A 166 16.08 -4.40 -2.16
C ALA A 166 14.78 -3.58 -2.13
N TRP A 167 14.15 -3.43 -0.97
CA TRP A 167 12.97 -2.59 -0.79
C TRP A 167 13.25 -1.12 -1.05
N THR A 168 14.31 -0.55 -0.48
CA THR A 168 14.69 0.86 -0.72
C THR A 168 14.94 1.11 -2.20
N LYS A 169 15.82 0.32 -2.83
CA LYS A 169 16.21 0.54 -4.23
C LYS A 169 15.07 0.27 -5.21
N GLY A 170 14.29 -0.79 -5.00
CA GLY A 170 13.14 -1.09 -5.87
C GLY A 170 12.05 -0.03 -5.77
N LEU A 171 11.78 0.49 -4.58
CA LEU A 171 10.81 1.58 -4.41
C LEU A 171 11.33 2.92 -4.95
N ASP A 172 12.63 3.24 -4.78
CA ASP A 172 13.23 4.45 -5.36
C ASP A 172 13.16 4.42 -6.89
N TYR A 173 13.53 3.30 -7.51
CA TYR A 173 13.39 3.10 -8.96
C TYR A 173 11.94 3.31 -9.44
N LEU A 174 10.97 2.72 -8.73
CA LEU A 174 9.57 2.88 -9.09
C LEU A 174 9.03 4.27 -8.80
N LYS A 175 9.57 4.99 -7.81
CA LYS A 175 9.20 6.38 -7.52
C LYS A 175 9.50 7.26 -8.72
N GLU A 176 10.73 7.20 -9.24
CA GLU A 176 11.14 7.96 -10.43
C GLU A 176 10.29 7.58 -11.65
N ARG A 177 10.15 6.27 -11.92
CA ARG A 177 9.33 5.76 -13.03
C ARG A 177 7.85 6.11 -12.88
N SER A 178 7.32 6.16 -11.67
CA SER A 178 5.92 6.53 -11.42
C SER A 178 5.68 8.00 -11.74
N LEU A 179 6.65 8.87 -11.46
CA LEU A 179 6.58 10.29 -11.81
C LEU A 179 6.61 10.46 -13.33
N GLU A 180 7.50 9.76 -14.03
CA GLU A 180 7.54 9.78 -15.51
C GLU A 180 6.21 9.33 -16.12
N LEU A 181 5.65 8.21 -15.65
CA LEU A 181 4.36 7.70 -16.10
C LEU A 181 3.22 8.66 -15.76
N PHE A 182 3.30 9.34 -14.61
CA PHE A 182 2.34 10.38 -14.22
C PHE A 182 2.42 11.58 -15.16
N TYR A 183 3.60 11.99 -15.61
CA TYR A 183 3.75 13.05 -16.62
C TYR A 183 3.18 12.65 -17.98
N ILE A 184 3.35 11.39 -18.38
CA ILE A 184 2.86 10.89 -19.68
C ILE A 184 1.32 10.75 -19.67
N ASN A 185 0.75 10.21 -18.59
CA ASN A 185 -0.70 9.97 -18.49
C ASN A 185 -1.22 10.15 -17.06
N PRO A 186 -1.35 11.40 -16.59
CA PRO A 186 -1.77 11.68 -15.22
C PRO A 186 -3.20 11.18 -14.95
N MET A 187 -4.07 11.23 -15.97
CA MET A 187 -5.45 10.77 -15.86
C MET A 187 -5.56 9.28 -15.55
N LYS A 188 -4.74 8.43 -16.18
CA LYS A 188 -4.76 6.99 -15.89
C LYS A 188 -4.41 6.73 -14.42
N ILE A 189 -3.38 7.39 -13.89
CA ILE A 189 -2.97 7.23 -12.50
C ILE A 189 -4.05 7.73 -11.54
N LEU A 190 -4.65 8.88 -11.82
CA LEU A 190 -5.74 9.44 -11.01
C LEU A 190 -6.98 8.55 -11.01
N LEU A 191 -7.30 7.91 -12.14
CA LEU A 191 -8.42 6.99 -12.27
C LEU A 191 -8.19 5.72 -11.42
N GLU A 192 -7.01 5.11 -11.51
CA GLU A 192 -6.64 3.94 -10.70
C GLU A 192 -6.61 4.28 -9.19
N LYS A 193 -6.11 5.47 -8.84
CA LYS A 193 -6.15 5.99 -7.47
C LYS A 193 -7.57 6.16 -6.96
N GLY A 194 -8.42 6.81 -7.74
CA GLY A 194 -9.84 6.94 -7.45
C GLY A 194 -10.54 5.59 -7.28
N TRP A 195 -10.25 4.63 -8.17
CA TRP A 195 -10.84 3.29 -8.12
C TRP A 195 -10.48 2.56 -6.83
N LEU A 196 -9.21 2.59 -6.43
CA LEU A 196 -8.75 1.89 -5.23
C LEU A 196 -9.35 2.48 -3.95
N GLU A 197 -9.43 3.81 -3.89
CA GLU A 197 -10.08 4.53 -2.79
C GLU A 197 -11.58 4.21 -2.71
N ALA A 198 -12.28 4.26 -3.85
CA ALA A 198 -13.72 4.04 -3.91
C ALA A 198 -14.11 2.60 -3.64
N SER A 199 -13.32 1.65 -4.13
CA SER A 199 -13.64 0.22 -4.03
C SER A 199 -13.38 -0.34 -2.64
N SER A 200 -12.61 0.34 -1.79
CA SER A 200 -12.14 -0.22 -0.51
C SER A 200 -11.56 -1.64 -0.69
N HIS A 201 -10.87 -1.85 -1.82
CA HIS A 201 -10.22 -3.12 -2.20
C HIS A 201 -11.16 -4.24 -2.65
N LEU A 202 -12.44 -3.93 -2.85
CA LEU A 202 -13.38 -4.83 -3.51
C LEU A 202 -13.19 -4.80 -5.03
N ARG A 203 -13.66 -5.86 -5.70
CA ARG A 203 -13.67 -5.90 -7.18
C ARG A 203 -14.74 -5.00 -7.80
N LYS A 204 -15.67 -4.50 -6.98
CA LYS A 204 -16.78 -3.64 -7.39
C LYS A 204 -17.05 -2.57 -6.33
N ILE A 205 -17.45 -1.37 -6.76
CA ILE A 205 -17.84 -0.25 -5.89
C ILE A 205 -19.35 -0.32 -5.65
N GLN A 206 -19.75 -0.40 -4.39
CA GLN A 206 -21.15 -0.33 -4.00
C GLN A 206 -21.62 1.12 -3.82
N ALA A 207 -22.94 1.34 -3.81
CA ALA A 207 -23.56 2.66 -3.67
C ALA A 207 -23.00 3.49 -2.51
N HIS A 208 -22.89 2.90 -1.32
CA HIS A 208 -22.41 3.61 -0.14
C HIS A 208 -20.95 4.07 -0.30
N ALA A 209 -20.10 3.23 -0.89
CA ALA A 209 -18.69 3.52 -1.09
C ALA A 209 -18.50 4.60 -2.18
N LEU A 210 -19.32 4.56 -3.23
CA LEU A 210 -19.38 5.62 -4.25
C LEU A 210 -19.84 6.96 -3.64
N GLU A 211 -20.88 6.95 -2.80
CA GLU A 211 -21.37 8.15 -2.10
C GLU A 211 -20.26 8.77 -1.24
N SER A 212 -19.58 7.96 -0.42
CA SER A 212 -18.46 8.41 0.41
C SER A 212 -17.32 8.98 -0.43
N TRP A 213 -16.95 8.30 -1.51
CA TRP A 213 -15.87 8.74 -2.39
C TRP A 213 -16.16 10.08 -3.09
N LEU A 214 -17.40 10.28 -3.56
CA LEU A 214 -17.84 11.53 -4.17
C LEU A 214 -17.86 12.67 -3.14
N ARG A 215 -18.39 12.41 -1.94
CA ARG A 215 -18.42 13.40 -0.85
C ARG A 215 -17.02 13.84 -0.42
N ASN A 216 -16.07 12.91 -0.33
CA ASN A 216 -14.67 13.21 -0.01
C ASN A 216 -13.96 14.08 -1.06
N ARG A 217 -14.56 14.25 -2.24
CA ARG A 217 -14.11 15.13 -3.32
C ARG A 217 -14.94 16.42 -3.40
N ASN A 218 -15.65 16.76 -2.33
CA ASN A 218 -16.55 17.92 -2.25
C ASN A 218 -17.68 17.90 -3.30
N LEU A 219 -18.02 16.72 -3.84
CA LEU A 219 -19.19 16.54 -4.68
C LEU A 219 -20.37 16.18 -3.76
N ASN A 220 -21.21 17.18 -3.48
CA ASN A 220 -22.41 16.99 -2.68
C ASN A 220 -23.48 16.26 -3.49
N VAL A 221 -23.42 14.93 -3.46
CA VAL A 221 -24.38 14.05 -4.15
C VAL A 221 -25.41 13.50 -3.17
N THR A 222 -26.67 13.52 -3.59
CA THR A 222 -27.76 12.86 -2.86
C THR A 222 -27.75 11.35 -3.12
N LYS A 223 -28.34 10.56 -2.22
CA LYS A 223 -28.55 9.12 -2.43
C LYS A 223 -29.28 8.80 -3.74
N LYS A 224 -30.20 9.68 -4.17
CA LYS A 224 -30.95 9.54 -5.42
C LYS A 224 -30.02 9.72 -6.63
N GLN A 225 -29.13 10.72 -6.60
CA GLN A 225 -28.12 10.93 -7.65
C GLN A 225 -27.13 9.76 -7.72
N VAL A 226 -26.64 9.25 -6.57
CA VAL A 226 -25.76 8.08 -6.54
C VAL A 226 -26.44 6.86 -7.16
N LYS A 227 -27.71 6.60 -6.83
CA LYS A 227 -28.48 5.50 -7.43
C LYS A 227 -28.63 5.68 -8.95
N ARG A 228 -28.83 6.90 -9.42
CA ARG A 228 -28.90 7.22 -10.85
C ARG A 228 -27.56 6.97 -11.55
N TYR A 229 -26.44 7.40 -10.96
CA TYR A 229 -25.11 7.08 -11.49
C TYR A 229 -24.83 5.59 -11.53
N LEU A 230 -25.31 4.82 -10.55
CA LEU A 230 -25.22 3.36 -10.67
C LEU A 230 -26.07 2.89 -11.85
N GLN A 231 -27.34 3.26 -11.95
CA GLN A 231 -28.20 2.84 -13.06
C GLN A 231 -27.66 3.19 -14.45
N ASP A 232 -27.03 4.35 -14.60
CA ASP A 232 -26.53 4.85 -15.89
C ASP A 232 -25.24 4.14 -16.33
N TYR A 233 -24.41 3.64 -15.40
CA TYR A 233 -23.08 3.07 -15.69
C TYR A 233 -22.94 1.59 -15.35
N ASP A 234 -23.81 1.06 -14.49
CA ASP A 234 -23.90 -0.35 -14.10
C ASP A 234 -24.55 -1.17 -15.23
N ALA A 235 -23.73 -1.53 -16.21
CA ALA A 235 -24.15 -2.27 -17.38
C ALA A 235 -24.67 -3.69 -17.07
N ASP A 236 -24.33 -4.25 -15.90
CA ASP A 236 -24.77 -5.58 -15.46
C ASP A 236 -25.91 -5.54 -14.44
N PHE A 237 -26.44 -4.35 -14.13
CA PHE A 237 -27.51 -4.12 -13.15
C PHE A 237 -27.23 -4.76 -11.78
N SER A 238 -25.96 -4.90 -11.40
CA SER A 238 -25.54 -5.56 -10.16
C SER A 238 -25.71 -4.70 -8.90
N GLY A 239 -26.08 -3.43 -9.06
CA GLY A 239 -26.05 -2.40 -8.02
C GLY A 239 -24.64 -1.94 -7.66
N SER A 240 -23.66 -2.16 -8.53
CA SER A 240 -22.25 -1.87 -8.24
C SER A 240 -21.42 -1.64 -9.50
N LEU A 241 -20.35 -0.83 -9.41
CA LEU A 241 -19.50 -0.49 -10.55
C LEU A 241 -18.22 -1.32 -10.57
N ASP A 242 -17.85 -1.86 -11.72
CA ASP A 242 -16.48 -2.32 -11.99
C ASP A 242 -15.53 -1.16 -12.32
N SER A 243 -14.24 -1.46 -12.48
CA SER A 243 -13.21 -0.45 -12.74
C SER A 243 -13.46 0.35 -14.02
N ILE A 244 -13.94 -0.30 -15.09
CA ILE A 244 -14.18 0.36 -16.37
C ILE A 244 -15.38 1.30 -16.26
N GLN A 245 -16.46 0.84 -15.64
CA GLN A 245 -17.68 1.63 -15.42
C GLN A 245 -17.40 2.84 -14.52
N PHE A 246 -16.60 2.65 -13.46
CA PHE A 246 -16.16 3.74 -12.60
C PHE A 246 -15.29 4.76 -13.35
N HIS A 247 -14.32 4.32 -14.16
CA HIS A 247 -13.49 5.23 -14.95
C HIS A 247 -14.33 6.08 -15.91
N LYS A 248 -15.36 5.49 -16.55
CA LYS A 248 -16.30 6.25 -17.39
C LYS A 248 -17.04 7.31 -16.60
N LEU A 249 -17.59 6.95 -15.44
CA LEU A 249 -18.27 7.90 -14.55
C LEU A 249 -17.36 9.08 -14.18
N VAL A 250 -16.12 8.81 -13.77
CA VAL A 250 -15.17 9.86 -13.38
C VAL A 250 -14.83 10.79 -14.56
N LEU A 251 -14.63 10.23 -15.76
CA LEU A 251 -14.36 11.03 -16.97
C LEU A 251 -15.56 11.92 -17.36
N ASP A 252 -16.78 11.42 -17.20
CA ASP A 252 -17.99 12.19 -17.50
C ASP A 252 -18.26 13.27 -16.44
N LEU A 253 -17.93 12.99 -15.18
CA LEU A 253 -17.93 13.99 -14.11
C LEU A 253 -16.87 15.07 -14.36
N SER A 254 -15.67 14.71 -14.84
CA SER A 254 -14.58 15.67 -15.08
C SER A 254 -14.79 16.53 -16.34
N ARG A 255 -15.51 16.02 -17.35
CA ARG A 255 -15.86 16.77 -18.58
C ARG A 255 -17.06 17.68 -18.41
N SER A 256 -17.86 17.45 -17.38
CA SER A 256 -19.06 18.23 -17.11
C SER A 256 -18.73 19.61 -16.54
N LYS A 257 -19.08 20.67 -17.30
CA LYS A 257 -19.55 21.94 -16.72
C LYS A 257 -20.84 21.76 -15.88
N ARG A 258 -21.45 20.56 -15.84
CA ARG A 258 -22.67 20.18 -15.10
C ARG A 258 -22.54 20.13 -13.58
N ILE A 259 -21.43 20.52 -12.97
CA ILE A 259 -21.44 20.74 -11.51
C ILE A 259 -22.45 21.85 -11.15
N ASN A 260 -22.73 22.80 -12.05
CA ASN A 260 -23.81 23.76 -11.85
C ASN A 260 -25.21 23.12 -11.86
N ASP A 261 -25.44 22.07 -12.67
CA ASP A 261 -26.72 21.33 -12.69
C ASP A 261 -26.90 20.43 -11.45
N ILE A 262 -25.83 20.15 -10.69
CA ILE A 262 -25.88 19.36 -9.45
C ILE A 262 -26.44 20.21 -8.27
N PHE A 263 -26.41 21.54 -8.39
CA PHE A 263 -26.95 22.47 -7.38
C PHE A 263 -28.38 22.97 -7.68
N GLU A 264 -29.01 22.58 -8.79
CA GLU A 264 -30.30 23.13 -9.24
C GLU A 264 -31.52 22.17 -9.18
N GLU A 265 -31.49 21.08 -8.39
CA GLU A 265 -32.72 20.32 -8.03
C GLU A 265 -32.88 20.08 -6.53
#